data_AF-A0A0D2D3B0-F1
#
_entry.id   AF-A0A0D2D3B0-F1
#
_cell.length_a   1.000
_cell.length_b   1.000
_cell.length_c   1.000
_cell.angle_alpha   90.00
_cell.angle_beta   90.00
_cell.angle_gamma   90.00
#
_symmetry.space_group_name_H-M   'P 1'
#
loop_
_entity.id
_entity.type
_entity.pdbx_description
1 polymer ?
#
loop_
_entity_poly.entity_id
_entity_poly.type
_entity_poly.pdbx_seq_one_letter_code
_entity_poly.pdbx_strand_id
1 'polypeptide(L)'
;MTTIIAKFVHLDGSKVTERIVGLGGTGIVIQQGQYALKIPRLSRDIEIDGVLLINDSSTPEAGDYDIRSDLISSLERERAVYRRLGNYPGIVHCYNLSSTDHSIQMDLMKKGDLRHYLAQLEIRPEKKIQLSWLANMAQTLGYIHDRRVIVADIRLDNLLLDDQLAIRFSDFGESTLMPLDWDLDGDDDDGYSILTDLGQFGAVMFEIVTGQGCKFDLMQNWKDVGDPLTWPRRDTLPSTSDVWLGHIIEKCWTQGFRSAKDLAEELDNVVLNEN
;
A
#
# COMPACT_ATOMS: atom_id res chain seq x y z
N MET A 1 -28.66 -22.68 4.56
CA MET A 1 -27.61 -21.65 4.56
C MET A 1 -28.10 -20.52 5.42
N THR A 2 -27.59 -20.41 6.65
CA THR A 2 -27.90 -19.28 7.53
C THR A 2 -27.18 -18.07 6.96
N THR A 3 -27.91 -17.01 6.63
CA THR A 3 -27.30 -15.77 6.14
C THR A 3 -26.70 -15.03 7.34
N ILE A 4 -25.41 -14.72 7.27
CA ILE A 4 -24.69 -13.95 8.29
C ILE A 4 -24.67 -12.49 7.85
N ILE A 5 -25.01 -11.57 8.76
CA ILE A 5 -24.89 -10.14 8.51
C ILE A 5 -23.63 -9.63 9.21
N ALA A 6 -22.54 -9.48 8.44
CA ALA A 6 -21.32 -8.86 8.92
C ALA A 6 -21.47 -7.33 9.00
N LYS A 7 -21.14 -6.75 10.15
CA LYS A 7 -21.14 -5.29 10.36
C LYS A 7 -19.80 -4.84 10.93
N PHE A 8 -19.19 -3.84 10.31
CA PHE A 8 -18.03 -3.18 10.89
C PHE A 8 -18.42 -2.37 12.13
N VAL A 9 -17.55 -2.41 13.14
CA VAL A 9 -17.75 -1.73 14.43
C VAL A 9 -16.53 -0.92 14.81
N HIS A 10 -16.75 0.16 15.56
CA HIS A 10 -15.72 0.92 16.24
C HIS A 10 -15.19 0.12 17.45
N LEU A 11 -14.10 0.61 18.04
CA LEU A 11 -13.49 0.00 19.23
C LEU A 11 -14.39 -0.01 20.46
N ASP A 12 -15.39 0.86 20.55
CA ASP A 12 -16.40 0.83 21.62
C ASP A 12 -17.56 -0.14 21.32
N GLY A 13 -17.51 -0.83 20.16
CA GLY A 13 -18.55 -1.74 19.68
C GLY A 13 -19.74 -1.03 19.03
N SER A 14 -19.73 0.29 18.89
CA SER A 14 -20.72 1.01 18.10
C SER A 14 -20.57 0.68 16.61
N LYS A 15 -21.67 0.71 15.86
CA LYS A 15 -21.66 0.38 14.43
C LYS A 15 -20.98 1.50 13.65
N VAL A 16 -20.12 1.13 12.70
CA VAL A 16 -19.63 2.07 11.68
C VAL A 16 -20.81 2.48 10.77
N THR A 17 -21.09 3.78 10.73
CA THR A 17 -22.18 4.36 9.92
C THR A 17 -21.66 5.35 8.88
N GLU A 18 -20.41 5.74 9.01
CA GLU A 18 -19.65 6.57 8.11
C GLU A 18 -19.45 5.87 6.77
N ARG A 19 -19.23 6.65 5.72
CA ARG A 19 -18.91 6.11 4.40
C ARG A 19 -17.53 5.45 4.46
N ILE A 20 -17.48 4.16 4.18
CA ILE A 20 -16.21 3.44 4.00
C ILE A 20 -15.64 3.82 2.63
N VAL A 21 -14.39 4.27 2.62
CA VAL A 21 -13.65 4.69 1.43
C VAL A 21 -12.44 3.79 1.13
N GLY A 22 -12.09 2.89 2.05
CA GLY A 22 -11.06 1.87 1.85
C GLY A 22 -11.25 0.68 2.78
N LEU A 23 -10.91 -0.51 2.30
CA LEU A 23 -10.83 -1.75 3.10
C LEU A 23 -9.46 -2.38 2.92
N GLY A 24 -8.70 -2.49 4.01
CA GLY A 24 -7.47 -3.26 4.07
C GLY A 24 -7.64 -4.57 4.84
N GLY A 25 -6.54 -5.31 5.00
CA GLY A 25 -6.52 -6.55 5.79
C GLY A 25 -6.80 -6.29 7.27
N THR A 26 -6.11 -5.32 7.86
CA THR A 26 -6.14 -5.03 9.32
C THR A 26 -6.90 -3.74 9.67
N GLY A 27 -7.19 -2.89 8.69
CA GLY A 27 -7.87 -1.62 8.91
C GLY A 27 -8.99 -1.35 7.90
N ILE A 28 -9.93 -0.48 8.28
CA ILE A 28 -10.87 0.15 7.36
C ILE A 28 -10.65 1.65 7.37
N VAL A 29 -10.90 2.30 6.24
CA VAL A 29 -10.81 3.76 6.11
C VAL A 29 -12.21 4.31 5.95
N ILE A 30 -12.61 5.19 6.87
CA ILE A 30 -13.90 5.86 6.88
C ILE A 30 -13.74 7.35 6.59
N GLN A 31 -14.72 7.94 5.92
CA GLN A 31 -14.75 9.38 5.69
C GLN A 31 -15.34 10.11 6.90
N GLN A 32 -14.57 11.03 7.49
CA GLN A 32 -15.01 11.90 8.58
C GLN A 32 -14.85 13.37 8.18
N GLY A 33 -15.94 13.96 7.67
CA GLY A 33 -15.91 15.32 7.12
C GLY A 33 -14.98 15.41 5.90
N GLN A 34 -13.93 16.25 6.01
CA GLN A 34 -12.90 16.44 4.99
C GLN A 34 -11.70 15.49 5.12
N TYR A 35 -11.72 14.60 6.10
CA TYR A 35 -10.62 13.68 6.40
C TYR A 35 -11.01 12.24 6.07
N ALA A 36 -10.00 11.43 5.84
CA ALA A 36 -10.09 9.98 5.93
C ALA A 36 -9.53 9.54 7.29
N LEU A 37 -10.18 8.57 7.92
CA LEU A 37 -9.76 8.02 9.20
C LEU A 37 -9.61 6.51 9.06
N LYS A 38 -8.37 6.02 9.18
CA LYS A 38 -8.10 4.58 9.25
C LYS A 38 -8.29 4.11 10.68
N ILE A 39 -9.12 3.08 10.87
CA ILE A 39 -9.43 2.47 12.17
C ILE A 39 -9.26 0.94 12.08
N PRO A 40 -9.08 0.23 13.21
CA PRO A 40 -9.00 -1.23 13.22
C PRO A 40 -10.22 -1.88 12.55
N ARG A 41 -9.99 -2.91 11.74
CA ARG A 41 -11.06 -3.66 11.05
C ARG A 41 -11.74 -4.65 11.99
N LEU A 42 -12.60 -4.15 12.87
CA LEU A 42 -13.40 -4.98 13.76
C LEU A 42 -14.75 -5.29 13.14
N SER A 43 -15.18 -6.55 13.24
CA SER A 43 -16.47 -7.00 12.74
C SER A 43 -17.34 -7.58 13.85
N ARG A 44 -18.65 -7.47 13.64
CA ARG A 44 -19.65 -8.15 14.42
C ARG A 44 -20.56 -8.93 13.48
N ASP A 45 -20.57 -10.24 13.64
CA ASP A 45 -21.34 -11.17 12.82
C ASP A 45 -22.52 -11.71 13.61
N ILE A 46 -23.72 -11.55 13.04
CA ILE A 46 -24.98 -11.94 13.66
C ILE A 46 -25.75 -12.80 12.65
N GLU A 47 -26.24 -13.96 13.08
CA GLU A 47 -27.20 -14.75 12.31
C GLU A 47 -28.55 -14.03 12.20
N ILE A 48 -29.34 -14.34 11.17
CA ILE A 48 -30.71 -13.80 11.04
C ILE A 48 -31.55 -14.03 12.30
N ASP A 49 -31.33 -15.12 13.03
CA ASP A 49 -32.07 -15.46 14.26
C ASP A 49 -31.56 -14.72 15.50
N GLY A 50 -30.64 -13.75 15.33
CA GLY A 50 -30.13 -12.88 16.39
C GLY A 50 -28.97 -13.47 17.21
N VAL A 51 -28.47 -14.64 16.83
CA VAL A 51 -27.31 -15.28 17.48
C VAL A 51 -26.04 -14.55 17.08
N LEU A 52 -25.27 -14.11 18.08
CA LEU A 52 -23.97 -13.49 17.88
C LEU A 52 -22.93 -14.57 17.60
N LEU A 53 -22.30 -14.53 16.43
CA LEU A 53 -21.28 -15.49 16.01
C LEU A 53 -19.87 -14.97 16.27
N ILE A 54 -19.62 -13.70 15.94
CA ILE A 54 -18.32 -13.05 16.11
C ILE A 54 -18.56 -11.65 16.67
N ASN A 55 -17.73 -11.24 17.63
CA ASN A 55 -17.72 -9.89 18.16
C ASN A 55 -16.30 -9.44 18.48
N ASP A 56 -15.56 -9.02 17.46
CA ASP A 56 -14.15 -8.61 17.60
C ASP A 56 -13.97 -7.41 18.54
N SER A 57 -15.05 -6.65 18.81
CA SER A 57 -15.02 -5.52 19.74
C SER A 57 -15.03 -5.92 21.23
N SER A 58 -15.38 -7.17 21.56
CA SER A 58 -15.47 -7.63 22.97
C SER A 58 -14.11 -7.96 23.56
N THR A 59 -13.99 -7.88 24.89
CA THR A 59 -12.80 -8.35 25.62
C THR A 59 -12.76 -9.88 25.55
N PRO A 60 -11.65 -10.49 25.09
CA PRO A 60 -11.53 -11.94 25.02
C PRO A 60 -11.52 -12.57 26.42
N GLU A 61 -11.91 -13.84 26.51
CA GLU A 61 -11.73 -14.62 27.74
C GLU A 61 -10.23 -14.89 27.97
N ALA A 62 -9.87 -15.19 29.22
CA ALA A 62 -8.47 -15.43 29.56
C ALA A 62 -7.91 -16.65 28.82
N GLY A 63 -6.96 -16.42 27.92
CA GLY A 63 -6.32 -17.46 27.09
C GLY A 63 -6.81 -17.50 25.64
N ASP A 64 -7.85 -16.72 25.30
CA ASP A 64 -8.31 -16.59 23.93
C ASP A 64 -7.45 -15.60 23.12
N TYR A 65 -7.46 -15.79 21.81
CA TYR A 65 -6.80 -14.90 20.87
C TYR A 65 -7.46 -13.52 20.85
N ASP A 66 -6.67 -12.46 21.05
CA ASP A 66 -7.15 -11.08 21.09
C ASP A 66 -6.93 -10.38 19.74
N ILE A 67 -7.85 -10.62 18.81
CA ILE A 67 -7.84 -9.96 17.49
C ILE A 67 -7.82 -8.43 17.61
N ARG A 68 -8.48 -7.87 18.62
CA ARG A 68 -8.54 -6.42 18.82
C ARG A 68 -7.16 -5.86 19.15
N SER A 69 -6.44 -6.51 20.06
CA SER A 69 -5.07 -6.13 20.41
C SER A 69 -4.13 -6.22 19.19
N ASP A 70 -4.27 -7.24 18.36
CA ASP A 70 -3.41 -7.41 17.18
C ASP A 70 -3.69 -6.38 16.09
N LEU A 71 -4.97 -6.05 15.84
CA LEU A 71 -5.34 -5.00 14.89
C LEU A 71 -4.91 -3.61 15.36
N ILE A 72 -5.03 -3.32 16.67
CA ILE A 72 -4.48 -2.09 17.26
C ILE A 72 -2.96 -2.06 17.08
N SER A 73 -2.26 -3.15 17.40
CA SER A 73 -0.81 -3.25 17.26
C SER A 73 -0.36 -3.05 15.81
N SER A 74 -1.09 -3.60 14.84
CA SER A 74 -0.85 -3.37 13.41
C SER A 74 -0.97 -1.88 13.05
N LEU A 75 -2.02 -1.21 13.53
CA LEU A 75 -2.22 0.22 13.26
C LEU A 75 -1.15 1.09 13.93
N GLU A 76 -0.69 0.73 15.13
CA GLU A 76 0.40 1.45 15.80
C GLU A 76 1.76 1.26 15.10
N ARG A 77 2.02 0.07 14.53
CA ARG A 77 3.19 -0.16 13.67
C ARG A 77 3.15 0.73 12.43
N GLU A 78 2.03 0.76 11.72
CA GLU A 78 1.83 1.66 10.57
C GLU A 78 1.98 3.13 10.97
N ARG A 79 1.42 3.55 12.11
CA ARG A 79 1.59 4.90 12.63
C ARG A 79 3.06 5.23 12.91
N ALA A 80 3.85 4.28 13.41
CA ALA A 80 5.28 4.47 13.64
C ALA A 80 6.04 4.72 12.33
N VAL A 81 5.64 4.05 11.24
CA VAL A 81 6.17 4.33 9.89
C VAL A 81 5.85 5.76 9.47
N TYR A 82 4.59 6.20 9.54
CA TYR A 82 4.23 7.59 9.23
C TYR A 82 4.99 8.61 10.10
N ARG A 83 5.20 8.33 11.40
CA ARG A 83 6.00 9.19 12.28
C ARG A 83 7.46 9.30 11.81
N ARG A 84 8.08 8.19 11.39
CA ARG A 84 9.46 8.18 10.85
C ARG A 84 9.54 8.95 9.53
N LEU A 85 8.54 8.79 8.67
CA LEU A 85 8.48 9.43 7.36
C LEU A 85 8.18 10.92 7.45
N GLY A 86 7.42 11.36 8.45
CA GLY A 86 7.04 12.75 8.63
C GLY A 86 6.21 13.28 7.46
N ASN A 87 6.15 14.61 7.33
CA ASN A 87 5.44 15.23 6.22
C ASN A 87 6.32 15.30 4.97
N TYR A 88 5.92 14.61 3.92
CA TYR A 88 6.59 14.63 2.62
C TYR A 88 5.54 14.78 1.50
N PRO A 89 5.76 15.64 0.49
CA PRO A 89 4.94 15.62 -0.73
C PRO A 89 4.94 14.19 -1.29
N GLY A 90 4.00 13.64 -2.04
CA GLY A 90 4.15 12.22 -2.43
C GLY A 90 3.90 11.18 -1.31
N ILE A 91 3.74 11.56 -0.04
CA ILE A 91 3.12 10.71 1.00
C ILE A 91 1.83 11.39 1.47
N VAL A 92 0.77 10.62 1.76
CA VAL A 92 -0.47 11.17 2.31
C VAL A 92 -0.21 11.84 3.67
N HIS A 93 -0.71 13.06 3.87
CA HIS A 93 -0.50 13.76 5.12
C HIS A 93 -1.30 13.13 6.25
N CYS A 94 -0.69 12.95 7.42
CA CYS A 94 -1.34 12.42 8.61
C CYS A 94 -1.28 13.42 9.77
N TYR A 95 -2.40 13.60 10.46
CA TYR A 95 -2.61 14.68 11.43
C TYR A 95 -2.43 14.25 12.88
N ASN A 96 -2.96 13.08 13.26
CA ASN A 96 -3.08 12.65 14.65
C ASN A 96 -1.97 11.66 15.07
N LEU A 97 -0.80 11.72 14.43
CA LEU A 97 0.27 10.76 14.67
C LEU A 97 0.78 10.75 16.12
N SER A 98 0.57 11.80 16.92
CA SER A 98 0.95 11.79 18.35
C SER A 98 -0.22 11.50 19.31
N SER A 99 -1.42 11.20 18.78
CA SER A 99 -2.60 10.88 19.60
C SER A 99 -2.48 9.50 20.25
N THR A 100 -3.20 9.32 21.36
CA THR A 100 -3.45 8.01 21.98
C THR A 100 -4.64 7.28 21.36
N ASP A 101 -5.45 7.96 20.55
CA ASP A 101 -6.57 7.32 19.86
C ASP A 101 -6.05 6.27 18.88
N HIS A 102 -6.66 5.10 18.80
CA HIS A 102 -6.26 4.05 17.86
C HIS A 102 -6.86 4.29 16.47
N SER A 103 -6.47 5.40 15.85
CA SER A 103 -6.86 5.79 14.49
C SER A 103 -5.74 6.56 13.79
N ILE A 104 -5.69 6.55 12.46
CA ILE A 104 -4.81 7.41 11.67
C ILE A 104 -5.69 8.34 10.83
N GLN A 105 -5.69 9.62 11.19
CA GLN A 105 -6.39 10.68 10.47
C GLN A 105 -5.49 11.23 9.38
N MET A 106 -5.99 11.21 8.15
CA MET A 106 -5.25 11.58 6.95
C MET A 106 -6.07 12.50 6.03
N ASP A 107 -5.40 13.10 5.05
CA ASP A 107 -6.06 13.82 3.97
C ASP A 107 -7.03 12.90 3.20
N LEU A 108 -8.23 13.41 2.90
CA LEU A 108 -9.16 12.71 2.03
C LEU A 108 -8.79 12.95 0.55
N MET A 109 -8.21 11.92 -0.06
CA MET A 109 -7.79 11.92 -1.46
C MET A 109 -8.98 11.71 -2.39
N LYS A 110 -9.60 12.80 -2.87
CA LYS A 110 -10.92 12.75 -3.54
C LYS A 110 -10.96 11.97 -4.84
N LYS A 111 -9.81 11.78 -5.52
CA LYS A 111 -9.73 10.96 -6.74
C LYS A 111 -9.57 9.47 -6.44
N GLY A 112 -9.42 9.10 -5.16
CA GLY A 112 -9.26 7.72 -4.73
C GLY A 112 -7.89 7.16 -5.09
N ASP A 113 -7.81 5.83 -5.07
CA ASP A 113 -6.62 5.11 -5.51
C ASP A 113 -6.47 5.08 -7.03
N LEU A 114 -5.23 4.91 -7.46
CA LEU A 114 -4.84 4.97 -8.85
C LEU A 114 -5.44 3.81 -9.66
N ARG A 115 -5.67 2.64 -9.04
CA ARG A 115 -6.31 1.49 -9.72
C ARG A 115 -7.74 1.85 -10.14
N HIS A 116 -8.56 2.29 -9.20
CA HIS A 116 -9.94 2.68 -9.49
C HIS A 116 -10.01 3.91 -10.38
N TYR A 117 -9.11 4.88 -10.19
CA TYR A 117 -9.04 6.06 -11.05
C TYR A 117 -8.76 5.67 -12.51
N LEU A 118 -7.74 4.85 -12.78
CA LEU A 118 -7.40 4.40 -14.12
C LEU A 118 -8.52 3.55 -14.77
N ALA A 119 -9.23 2.75 -13.97
CA ALA A 119 -10.34 1.92 -14.45
C ALA A 119 -11.57 2.72 -14.88
N GLN A 120 -11.74 3.95 -14.36
CA GLN A 120 -12.86 4.84 -14.71
C GLN A 120 -12.61 5.69 -15.97
N LEU A 121 -11.37 5.75 -16.45
CA LEU A 121 -11.03 6.56 -17.61
C LEU A 121 -11.37 5.84 -18.92
N GLU A 122 -12.09 6.52 -19.81
CA GLU A 122 -12.30 6.06 -21.18
C GLU A 122 -11.00 6.13 -22.01
N ILE A 123 -10.16 7.13 -21.72
CA ILE A 123 -8.91 7.39 -22.42
C ILE A 123 -7.78 7.38 -21.39
N ARG A 124 -6.71 6.65 -21.69
CA ARG A 124 -5.53 6.58 -20.82
C ARG A 124 -4.89 7.97 -20.66
N PRO A 125 -4.34 8.29 -19.46
CA PRO A 125 -3.62 9.54 -19.26
C PRO A 125 -2.49 9.70 -20.27
N GLU A 126 -2.17 10.94 -20.64
CA GLU A 126 -1.05 11.22 -21.53
C GLU A 126 0.27 10.72 -20.94
N LYS A 127 1.23 10.37 -21.80
CA LYS A 127 2.58 9.94 -21.39
C LYS A 127 3.23 10.92 -20.41
N LYS A 128 2.98 12.22 -20.57
CA LYS A 128 3.47 13.25 -19.65
C LYS A 128 2.95 13.09 -18.22
N ILE A 129 1.66 12.79 -18.07
CA ILE A 129 1.04 12.56 -16.75
C ILE A 129 1.57 11.24 -16.16
N GLN A 130 1.61 10.17 -16.96
CA GLN A 130 2.14 8.88 -16.54
C GLN A 130 3.60 9.00 -16.06
N LEU A 131 4.47 9.64 -16.85
CA LEU A 131 5.86 9.86 -16.49
C LEU A 131 6.01 10.71 -15.23
N SER A 132 5.18 11.76 -15.07
CA SER A 132 5.16 12.57 -13.86
C SER A 132 4.80 11.75 -12.61
N TRP A 133 3.80 10.86 -12.70
CA TRP A 133 3.49 9.95 -11.61
C TRP A 133 4.66 9.04 -11.28
N LEU A 134 5.25 8.38 -12.28
CA LEU A 134 6.35 7.45 -12.08
C LEU A 134 7.58 8.13 -11.49
N ALA A 135 7.99 9.30 -12.00
CA ALA A 135 9.13 10.05 -11.47
C ALA A 135 8.89 10.47 -10.01
N ASN A 136 7.73 11.06 -9.70
CA ASN A 136 7.38 11.47 -8.34
C ASN A 136 7.32 10.26 -7.37
N MET A 137 6.80 9.12 -7.83
CA MET A 137 6.78 7.90 -7.04
C MET A 137 8.20 7.40 -6.75
N ALA A 138 9.09 7.36 -7.74
CA ALA A 138 10.46 6.88 -7.56
C ALA A 138 11.26 7.79 -6.61
N GLN A 139 11.11 9.11 -6.76
CA GLN A 139 11.70 10.09 -5.84
C GLN A 139 11.17 9.89 -4.41
N THR A 140 9.87 9.64 -4.25
CA THR A 140 9.26 9.37 -2.94
C THR A 140 9.75 8.05 -2.35
N LEU A 141 9.87 7.00 -3.17
CA LEU A 141 10.39 5.73 -2.71
C LEU A 141 11.84 5.85 -2.23
N GLY A 142 12.68 6.62 -2.95
CA GLY A 142 14.04 6.94 -2.49
C GLY A 142 14.06 7.66 -1.14
N TYR A 143 13.13 8.58 -0.91
CA TYR A 143 12.96 9.26 0.39
C TYR A 143 12.56 8.29 1.53
N ILE A 144 11.68 7.33 1.22
CA ILE A 144 11.21 6.30 2.16
C ILE A 144 12.37 5.37 2.53
N HIS A 145 13.10 4.87 1.54
CA HIS A 145 14.27 3.99 1.74
C HIS A 145 15.37 4.67 2.55
N ASP A 146 15.65 5.96 2.29
CA ASP A 146 16.61 6.76 3.08
C ASP A 146 16.26 6.80 4.59
N ARG A 147 14.99 6.60 4.94
CA ARG A 147 14.49 6.57 6.33
C ARG A 147 14.40 5.18 6.92
N ARG A 148 14.97 4.18 6.24
CA ARG A 148 15.04 2.79 6.67
C ARG A 148 13.64 2.21 6.82
N VAL A 149 12.83 2.41 5.79
CA VAL A 149 11.48 1.83 5.67
C VAL A 149 11.45 1.04 4.37
N ILE A 150 11.01 -0.21 4.44
CA ILE A 150 10.66 -1.03 3.28
C ILE A 150 9.14 -0.96 3.12
N VAL A 151 8.63 -0.67 1.91
CA VAL A 151 7.20 -0.47 1.69
C VAL A 151 6.45 -1.80 1.65
N ALA A 152 7.04 -2.83 1.03
CA ALA A 152 6.59 -4.22 0.94
C ALA A 152 5.26 -4.49 0.20
N ASP A 153 4.41 -3.48 -0.01
CA ASP A 153 3.15 -3.59 -0.78
C ASP A 153 2.96 -2.42 -1.77
N ILE A 154 3.90 -2.26 -2.71
CA ILE A 154 3.80 -1.25 -3.77
C ILE A 154 2.84 -1.74 -4.86
N ARG A 155 1.64 -1.17 -4.89
CA ARG A 155 0.58 -1.48 -5.86
C ARG A 155 -0.28 -0.26 -6.13
N LEU A 156 -1.01 -0.28 -7.25
CA LEU A 156 -1.90 0.82 -7.66
C LEU A 156 -2.95 1.20 -6.62
N ASP A 157 -3.39 0.24 -5.82
CA ASP A 157 -4.40 0.40 -4.77
C ASP A 157 -3.89 1.26 -3.59
N ASN A 158 -2.57 1.25 -3.34
CA ASN A 158 -1.93 1.99 -2.23
C ASN A 158 -1.39 3.35 -2.69
N LEU A 159 -1.66 3.75 -3.94
CA LEU A 159 -1.25 5.03 -4.52
C LEU A 159 -2.49 5.89 -4.72
N LEU A 160 -2.60 6.99 -4.00
CA LEU A 160 -3.76 7.88 -4.04
C LEU A 160 -3.49 9.11 -4.90
N LEU A 161 -4.55 9.69 -5.44
CA LEU A 161 -4.49 10.95 -6.22
C LEU A 161 -5.21 12.08 -5.50
N ASP A 162 -4.56 13.24 -5.41
CA ASP A 162 -5.20 14.46 -4.92
C ASP A 162 -6.01 15.16 -6.04
N ASP A 163 -6.62 16.30 -5.70
CA ASP A 163 -7.43 17.09 -6.63
C ASP A 163 -6.64 17.62 -7.84
N GLN A 164 -5.30 17.67 -7.75
CA GLN A 164 -4.39 18.12 -8.79
C GLN A 164 -3.76 16.94 -9.56
N LEU A 165 -4.22 15.71 -9.32
CA LEU A 165 -3.64 14.48 -9.86
C LEU A 165 -2.19 14.26 -9.43
N ALA A 166 -1.75 14.83 -8.31
CA ALA A 166 -0.49 14.45 -7.72
C ALA A 166 -0.65 13.14 -6.94
N ILE A 167 0.30 12.23 -7.18
CA ILE A 167 0.31 10.88 -6.63
C ILE A 167 0.90 10.88 -5.22
N ARG A 168 0.31 10.10 -4.32
CA ARG A 168 0.76 9.93 -2.94
C ARG A 168 0.81 8.44 -2.58
N PHE A 169 1.90 8.00 -1.98
CA PHE A 169 1.94 6.77 -1.22
C PHE A 169 0.98 6.87 -0.02
N SER A 170 0.24 5.79 0.18
CA SER A 170 -0.65 5.56 1.31
C SER A 170 -0.53 4.11 1.73
N ASP A 171 -1.17 3.78 2.85
CA ASP A 171 -1.21 2.43 3.42
C ASP A 171 0.19 1.80 3.62
N PHE A 172 0.77 2.03 4.80
CA PHE A 172 2.03 1.41 5.20
C PHE A 172 1.77 0.22 6.14
N GLY A 173 0.62 -0.45 6.01
CA GLY A 173 0.20 -1.53 6.88
C GLY A 173 1.13 -2.75 6.85
N GLU A 174 1.68 -3.03 5.66
CA GLU A 174 2.63 -4.13 5.42
C GLU A 174 4.10 -3.67 5.48
N SER A 175 4.35 -2.37 5.70
CA SER A 175 5.70 -1.82 5.65
C SER A 175 6.51 -2.15 6.89
N THR A 176 7.80 -2.39 6.70
CA THR A 176 8.74 -2.68 7.78
C THR A 176 9.56 -1.45 8.14
N LEU A 177 9.55 -1.09 9.44
CA LEU A 177 10.36 -0.02 10.00
C LEU A 177 11.70 -0.59 10.49
N MET A 178 12.74 -0.44 9.68
CA MET A 178 14.07 -0.97 9.98
C MET A 178 14.84 -0.08 10.99
N PRO A 179 15.82 -0.67 11.73
CA PRO A 179 16.77 0.08 12.55
C PRO A 179 17.46 1.20 11.76
N LEU A 180 17.84 2.30 12.43
CA LEU A 180 18.46 3.45 11.75
C LEU A 180 19.85 3.15 11.19
N ASP A 181 20.54 2.20 11.80
CA ASP A 181 21.85 1.67 11.39
C ASP A 181 21.74 0.46 10.46
N TRP A 182 20.53 0.08 10.05
CA TRP A 182 20.31 -0.98 9.07
C TRP A 182 20.98 -0.64 7.74
N ASP A 183 21.64 -1.65 7.17
CA ASP A 183 22.25 -1.59 5.86
C ASP A 183 21.17 -1.73 4.78
N LEU A 184 21.15 -0.83 3.81
CA LEU A 184 20.11 -0.79 2.77
C LEU A 184 20.14 -2.00 1.83
N ASP A 185 21.23 -2.78 1.88
CA ASP A 185 21.42 -4.00 1.08
C ASP A 185 20.83 -5.26 1.76
N GLY A 186 20.29 -5.14 2.98
CA GLY A 186 19.65 -6.25 3.71
C GLY A 186 18.18 -6.48 3.33
N ASP A 187 17.60 -7.51 3.94
CA ASP A 187 16.18 -7.80 3.99
C ASP A 187 15.62 -7.68 5.42
N ASP A 188 14.29 -7.65 5.54
CA ASP A 188 13.59 -7.84 6.80
C ASP A 188 13.37 -9.32 7.12
N ASP A 189 12.71 -9.59 8.25
CA ASP A 189 12.48 -10.95 8.75
C ASP A 189 11.64 -11.81 7.78
N ASP A 190 10.87 -11.19 6.89
CA ASP A 190 10.02 -11.85 5.90
C ASP A 190 10.70 -11.93 4.52
N GLY A 191 11.88 -11.33 4.33
CA GLY A 191 12.64 -11.35 3.08
C GLY A 191 12.29 -10.20 2.12
N TYR A 192 11.56 -9.18 2.58
CA TYR A 192 11.39 -7.94 1.81
C TYR A 192 12.64 -7.07 1.92
N SER A 193 12.94 -6.34 0.85
CA SER A 193 14.08 -5.42 0.77
C SER A 193 13.74 -4.22 -0.09
N ILE A 194 14.66 -3.26 -0.18
CA ILE A 194 14.51 -2.17 -1.14
C ILE A 194 14.42 -2.68 -2.59
N LEU A 195 15.03 -3.84 -2.90
CA LEU A 195 14.99 -4.42 -4.24
C LEU A 195 13.62 -5.04 -4.55
N THR A 196 12.96 -5.64 -3.56
CA THR A 196 11.60 -6.15 -3.76
C THR A 196 10.61 -5.00 -4.00
N ASP A 197 10.77 -3.86 -3.31
CA ASP A 197 10.01 -2.65 -3.58
C ASP A 197 10.22 -2.17 -5.03
N LEU A 198 11.46 -2.18 -5.53
CA LEU A 198 11.74 -1.81 -6.95
C LEU A 198 11.10 -2.80 -7.93
N GLY A 199 11.08 -4.10 -7.62
CA GLY A 199 10.40 -5.11 -8.42
C GLY A 199 8.89 -4.88 -8.52
N GLN A 200 8.24 -4.59 -7.38
CA GLN A 200 6.84 -4.22 -7.30
C GLN A 200 6.55 -2.89 -8.02
N PHE A 201 7.43 -1.90 -7.89
CA PHE A 201 7.37 -0.65 -8.66
C PHE A 201 7.38 -0.93 -10.17
N GLY A 202 8.21 -1.86 -10.65
CA GLY A 202 8.23 -2.30 -12.04
C GLY A 202 6.87 -2.86 -12.52
N ALA A 203 6.16 -3.59 -11.67
CA ALA A 203 4.79 -4.03 -11.98
C ALA A 203 3.82 -2.84 -12.08
N VAL A 204 3.87 -1.89 -11.14
CA VAL A 204 3.06 -0.66 -11.22
C VAL A 204 3.37 0.15 -12.47
N MET A 205 4.64 0.30 -12.84
CA MET A 205 5.04 0.94 -14.10
C MET A 205 4.38 0.26 -15.29
N PHE A 206 4.46 -1.07 -15.37
CA PHE A 206 3.86 -1.85 -16.44
C PHE A 206 2.34 -1.62 -16.52
N GLU A 207 1.63 -1.65 -15.38
CA GLU A 207 0.19 -1.41 -15.35
C GLU A 207 -0.17 0.02 -15.78
N ILE A 208 0.63 1.03 -15.40
CA ILE A 208 0.41 2.44 -15.78
C ILE A 208 0.69 2.69 -17.26
N VAL A 209 1.68 2.03 -17.87
CA VAL A 209 2.01 2.30 -19.28
C VAL A 209 1.19 1.46 -20.26
N THR A 210 0.82 0.24 -19.88
CA THR A 210 0.11 -0.69 -20.79
C THR A 210 -1.40 -0.77 -20.51
N GLY A 211 -1.83 -0.53 -19.27
CA GLY A 211 -3.19 -0.81 -18.80
C GLY A 211 -3.50 -2.28 -18.56
N GLN A 212 -2.51 -3.16 -18.72
CA GLN A 212 -2.65 -4.58 -18.43
C GLN A 212 -2.23 -4.86 -16.99
N GLY A 213 -2.98 -5.74 -16.31
CA GLY A 213 -2.64 -6.14 -14.95
C GLY A 213 -1.31 -6.89 -14.88
N CYS A 214 -0.52 -6.61 -13.85
CA CYS A 214 0.76 -7.25 -13.58
C CYS A 214 0.90 -7.49 -12.08
N LYS A 215 1.37 -8.68 -11.69
CA LYS A 215 1.64 -9.01 -10.29
C LYS A 215 3.10 -9.40 -10.16
N PHE A 216 3.84 -8.70 -9.30
CA PHE A 216 5.18 -9.09 -8.88
C PHE A 216 5.06 -10.04 -7.67
N ASP A 217 4.84 -11.32 -7.96
CA ASP A 217 4.43 -12.30 -6.94
C ASP A 217 5.62 -12.95 -6.21
N LEU A 218 6.08 -12.30 -5.14
CA LEU A 218 7.14 -12.81 -4.28
C LEU A 218 6.77 -14.14 -3.60
N MET A 219 5.47 -14.42 -3.48
CA MET A 219 4.92 -15.62 -2.84
C MET A 219 4.63 -16.74 -3.84
N GLN A 220 5.07 -16.64 -5.10
CA GLN A 220 4.77 -17.61 -6.16
C GLN A 220 5.08 -19.08 -5.79
N ASN A 221 6.04 -19.31 -4.89
CA ASN A 221 6.48 -20.63 -4.45
C ASN A 221 6.11 -20.94 -2.99
N TRP A 222 5.39 -20.05 -2.31
CA TRP A 222 5.02 -20.15 -0.91
C TRP A 222 3.94 -21.24 -0.73
N LYS A 223 4.20 -22.22 0.13
CA LYS A 223 3.29 -23.34 0.39
C LYS A 223 2.90 -23.44 1.86
N ASP A 224 3.85 -23.20 2.74
CA ASP A 224 3.67 -23.29 4.19
C ASP A 224 4.19 -22.03 4.89
N VAL A 225 3.69 -21.78 6.10
CA VAL A 225 4.11 -20.63 6.92
C VAL A 225 5.62 -20.74 7.21
N GLY A 226 6.35 -19.67 6.89
CA GLY A 226 7.80 -19.59 7.05
C GLY A 226 8.60 -19.96 5.79
N ASP A 227 7.96 -20.35 4.69
CA ASP A 227 8.64 -20.44 3.39
C ASP A 227 9.18 -19.05 2.99
N PRO A 228 10.41 -18.97 2.45
CA PRO A 228 11.02 -17.70 2.10
C PRO A 228 10.32 -17.09 0.89
N LEU A 229 10.28 -15.75 0.83
CA LEU A 229 9.93 -15.04 -0.38
C LEU A 229 10.93 -15.36 -1.49
N THR A 230 10.43 -15.46 -2.72
CA THR A 230 11.25 -15.77 -3.88
C THR A 230 11.08 -14.72 -4.95
N TRP A 231 12.19 -14.26 -5.54
CA TRP A 231 12.13 -13.39 -6.70
C TRP A 231 11.30 -14.06 -7.81
N PRO A 232 10.31 -13.37 -8.41
CA PRO A 232 9.48 -13.95 -9.45
C PRO A 232 10.33 -14.40 -10.62
N ARG A 233 9.99 -15.55 -11.22
CA ARG A 233 10.71 -15.97 -12.43
C ARG A 233 10.40 -14.99 -13.55
N ARG A 234 11.40 -14.63 -14.37
CA ARG A 234 11.18 -13.65 -15.44
C ARG A 234 10.09 -14.08 -16.44
N ASP A 235 9.91 -15.39 -16.66
CA ASP A 235 8.90 -15.94 -17.56
C ASP A 235 7.46 -15.86 -17.03
N THR A 236 7.26 -15.59 -15.74
CA THR A 236 5.92 -15.34 -15.16
C THR A 236 5.50 -13.87 -15.28
N LEU A 237 6.44 -12.98 -15.59
CA LEU A 237 6.20 -11.55 -15.81
C LEU A 237 5.99 -11.24 -17.30
N PRO A 238 5.17 -10.24 -17.66
CA PRO A 238 4.93 -9.87 -19.05
C PRO A 238 6.19 -9.48 -19.83
N SER A 239 6.14 -9.54 -21.16
CA SER A 239 7.23 -9.03 -22.01
C SER A 239 7.29 -7.50 -21.99
N THR A 240 8.50 -6.94 -22.04
CA THR A 240 8.79 -5.50 -22.05
C THR A 240 9.26 -4.98 -23.42
N SER A 241 9.44 -5.87 -24.41
CA SER A 241 10.16 -5.56 -25.67
C SER A 241 9.54 -4.41 -26.48
N ASP A 242 8.21 -4.28 -26.47
CA ASP A 242 7.47 -3.26 -27.23
C ASP A 242 6.74 -2.26 -26.30
N VAL A 243 7.15 -2.19 -25.03
CA VAL A 243 6.51 -1.35 -24.02
C VAL A 243 7.25 -0.03 -23.90
N TRP A 244 6.52 1.08 -23.91
CA TRP A 244 7.10 2.39 -23.57
C TRP A 244 7.60 2.35 -22.11
N LEU A 245 8.87 2.73 -21.88
CA LEU A 245 9.63 2.49 -20.63
C LEU A 245 9.99 1.03 -20.34
N GLY A 246 9.83 0.12 -21.30
CA GLY A 246 10.09 -1.31 -21.14
C GLY A 246 11.50 -1.64 -20.63
N HIS A 247 12.53 -0.89 -21.06
CA HIS A 247 13.90 -1.08 -20.57
C HIS A 247 14.06 -0.75 -19.08
N ILE A 248 13.35 0.27 -18.56
CA ILE A 248 13.38 0.63 -17.14
C ILE A 248 12.64 -0.44 -16.33
N ILE A 249 11.47 -0.87 -16.82
CA ILE A 249 10.69 -1.96 -16.20
C ILE A 249 11.53 -3.25 -16.12
N GLU A 250 12.23 -3.58 -17.21
CA GLU A 250 13.11 -4.74 -17.26
C GLU A 250 14.23 -4.66 -16.21
N LYS A 251 14.84 -3.48 -16.04
CA LYS A 251 15.85 -3.26 -15.00
C LYS A 251 15.28 -3.44 -13.59
N CYS A 252 14.05 -3.01 -13.33
CA CYS A 252 13.39 -3.30 -12.04
C CYS A 252 13.27 -4.81 -11.78
N TRP A 253 12.87 -5.59 -12.79
CA TRP A 253 12.64 -7.03 -12.65
C TRP A 253 13.90 -7.90 -12.73
N THR A 254 15.01 -7.35 -13.20
CA THR A 254 16.32 -8.02 -13.30
C THR A 254 17.34 -7.49 -12.29
N GLN A 255 16.88 -6.73 -11.29
CA GLN A 255 17.73 -6.15 -10.24
C GLN A 255 18.85 -5.25 -10.80
N GLY A 256 18.56 -4.53 -11.89
CA GLY A 256 19.48 -3.61 -12.56
C GLY A 256 19.63 -2.24 -11.89
N PHE A 257 18.87 -1.98 -10.83
CA PHE A 257 18.96 -0.77 -9.99
C PHE A 257 19.47 -1.13 -8.60
N ARG A 258 20.30 -0.27 -8.02
CA ARG A 258 20.76 -0.43 -6.63
C ARG A 258 19.90 0.33 -5.63
N SER A 259 19.14 1.33 -6.10
CA SER A 259 18.30 2.15 -5.24
C SER A 259 17.14 2.75 -6.02
N ALA A 260 16.10 3.21 -5.31
CA ALA A 260 15.02 3.99 -5.91
C ALA A 260 15.48 5.36 -6.43
N LYS A 261 16.63 5.87 -5.97
CA LYS A 261 17.24 7.10 -6.52
C LYS A 261 17.80 6.86 -7.91
N ASP A 262 18.48 5.73 -8.14
CA ASP A 262 18.96 5.34 -9.47
C ASP A 262 17.79 5.23 -10.46
N LEU A 263 16.66 4.65 -10.01
CA LEU A 263 15.43 4.57 -10.79
C LEU A 263 14.83 5.96 -11.08
N ALA A 264 14.77 6.83 -10.06
CA ALA A 264 14.27 8.20 -10.22
C ALA A 264 15.11 8.99 -11.24
N GLU A 265 16.44 8.91 -11.14
CA GLU A 265 17.35 9.55 -12.09
C GLU A 265 17.13 9.06 -13.53
N GLU A 266 16.89 7.76 -13.73
CA GLU A 266 16.61 7.24 -15.08
C GLU A 266 15.27 7.71 -15.62
N LEU A 267 14.23 7.79 -14.77
CA LEU A 267 12.92 8.33 -15.14
C LEU A 267 12.98 9.83 -15.47
N ASP A 268 13.75 10.62 -14.71
CA ASP A 268 13.92 12.06 -14.94
C ASP A 268 14.66 12.36 -16.27
N ASN A 269 15.46 11.40 -16.76
CA ASN A 269 16.16 11.50 -18.05
C ASN A 269 15.30 11.07 -19.25
N VAL A 270 14.07 10.60 -19.04
CA VAL A 270 13.17 10.21 -20.15
C VAL A 270 12.72 11.44 -20.92
N VAL A 271 13.12 11.51 -22.18
CA VAL A 271 12.65 12.53 -23.12
C VAL A 271 11.33 12.10 -23.75
N LEU A 272 10.28 12.89 -23.58
CA LEU A 272 9.01 12.73 -24.29
C LEU A 272 9.15 13.38 -25.67
N ASN A 273 9.20 12.56 -26.72
CA ASN A 273 9.07 13.07 -28.07
C ASN A 273 7.58 13.39 -28.31
N GLU A 274 7.28 14.64 -28.65
CA GLU A 274 5.97 15.04 -29.14
C GLU A 274 5.75 14.36 -30.50
N ASN A 275 4.80 13.41 -30.56
CA ASN A 275 4.23 12.91 -31.80
C ASN A 275 2.87 13.55 -32.01
#